data_AF-A0ABD0PYZ6-F1
#
_entry.id   AF-A0ABD0PYZ6-F1
#
_cell.length_a   1.000
_cell.length_b   1.000
_cell.length_c   1.000
_cell.angle_alpha   90.00
_cell.angle_beta   90.00
_cell.angle_gamma   90.00
#
_symmetry.space_group_name_H-M   'P 1'
#
loop_
_entity.id
_entity.type
_entity.pdbx_description
1 polymer ?
#
loop_
_entity_poly.entity_id
_entity_poly.type
_entity_poly.pdbx_seq_one_letter_code
_entity_poly.pdbx_strand_id
1 'polypeptide(L)'
;NPSAPVNCPLPSQESCICDPGYILSAGVCVPEANCGCIFEGFYYSEGQSVVLDGDCGRRTIVVQQRPTGYATCSVENLGSYHTFDGLSFRYPGACGLTLARVMGPSPLPNFVLTVEKTEGIQVSIEMGEGSNVKVDGQVVGLPVSVGSAQIRIYHSGVRGFVLETTFGVTVRADWPHIVRITVPSTYSSTLGGLCGNFNGDIADEFYTPDGVLLNDPQLFADSWRDGSLSANCVDPNDSWEPGHYQNSSQFIEHCSIMAMHDGPFAECSRAIDPQQRIIDCVQLLEQTQGAREALCEALRGYTLLCQQNGIAVEEWRSATHCANTHYEVCSTSCPASCPSLSFPFQCTSQCQEGCQCNDGNVLNGDRCVPPVGCGCYHSGRYRQAGETFRHGEECQFLCVCDGITGNVHCTPSSCSELEVCHVLDGEYGCHPRPHASCSASGDPHYKSFDGTYFDFQGSCRYVLATVCNDTIGLPHFQVDARNEAWNGVPVSITVEIFVNVSGHLVH
;
A
#
# COMPACT_ATOMS: atom_id res chain seq x y z
N ASN A 1 28.07 31.29 -12.40
CA ASN A 1 26.88 31.82 -13.12
C ASN A 1 27.07 31.58 -14.60
N PRO A 2 26.55 30.48 -15.16
CA PRO A 2 26.71 30.12 -16.57
C PRO A 2 26.05 31.11 -17.54
N SER A 3 25.07 31.89 -17.07
CA SER A 3 24.34 32.87 -17.86
C SER A 3 25.00 34.26 -17.92
N ALA A 4 26.10 34.47 -17.18
CA ALA A 4 26.82 35.75 -17.11
C ALA A 4 27.28 36.34 -18.47
N PRO A 5 27.60 35.55 -19.52
CA PRO A 5 27.95 36.11 -20.83
C PRO A 5 26.76 36.72 -21.58
N VAL A 6 25.54 36.30 -21.24
CA VAL A 6 24.32 36.72 -21.92
C VAL A 6 23.91 38.08 -21.35
N ASN A 7 24.19 39.16 -22.09
CA ASN A 7 23.95 40.57 -21.73
C ASN A 7 25.00 41.21 -20.80
N CYS A 8 26.28 40.83 -20.89
CA CYS A 8 27.35 41.56 -20.21
C CYS A 8 27.48 42.99 -20.80
N PRO A 9 27.28 44.07 -20.02
CA PRO A 9 27.29 45.45 -20.52
C PRO A 9 28.72 46.00 -20.73
N LEU A 10 29.75 45.21 -20.45
CA LEU A 10 31.15 45.61 -20.53
C LEU A 10 31.77 45.23 -21.89
N PRO A 11 32.69 46.05 -22.42
CA PRO A 11 33.40 45.72 -23.65
C PRO A 11 34.32 44.51 -23.45
N SER A 12 34.52 43.72 -24.50
CA SER A 12 35.46 42.59 -24.48
C SER A 12 36.88 43.08 -24.17
N GLN A 13 37.56 42.37 -23.28
CA GLN A 13 38.97 42.59 -22.95
C GLN A 13 39.78 41.33 -23.25
N GLU A 14 41.07 41.49 -23.53
CA GLU A 14 42.00 40.37 -23.70
C GLU A 14 42.12 39.60 -22.38
N SER A 15 41.77 38.31 -22.41
CA SER A 15 41.88 37.42 -21.26
C SER A 15 41.98 35.95 -21.69
N CYS A 16 42.44 35.11 -20.76
CA CYS A 16 42.31 33.66 -20.91
C CYS A 16 40.87 33.25 -20.60
N ILE A 17 40.23 32.54 -21.52
CA ILE A 17 38.89 31.99 -21.36
C ILE A 17 38.92 30.47 -21.44
N CYS A 18 37.85 29.82 -20.98
CA CYS A 18 37.69 28.38 -21.11
C CYS A 18 37.31 27.98 -22.54
N ASP A 19 37.79 26.81 -22.97
CA ASP A 19 37.42 26.22 -24.25
C ASP A 19 35.90 25.91 -24.31
N PRO A 20 35.31 25.84 -25.52
CA PRO A 20 33.90 25.48 -25.67
C PRO A 20 33.53 24.17 -24.95
N GLY A 21 32.47 24.20 -24.15
CA GLY A 21 32.03 23.08 -23.31
C GLY A 21 32.60 23.07 -21.89
N TYR A 22 33.52 24.00 -21.56
CA TYR A 22 34.08 24.19 -20.23
C TYR A 22 33.63 25.54 -19.65
N ILE A 23 33.39 25.57 -18.34
CA ILE A 23 32.97 26.75 -17.59
C ILE A 23 34.04 27.07 -16.54
N LEU A 24 34.32 28.36 -16.34
CA LEU A 24 35.26 28.82 -15.31
C LEU A 24 34.64 28.62 -13.92
N SER A 25 35.27 27.76 -13.12
CA SER A 25 34.79 27.33 -11.80
C SER A 25 35.95 27.39 -10.81
N ALA A 26 35.87 28.27 -9.79
CA ALA A 26 36.94 28.55 -8.84
C ALA A 26 38.35 28.78 -9.46
N GLY A 27 38.40 29.41 -10.63
CA GLY A 27 39.67 29.73 -11.31
C GLY A 27 40.22 28.63 -12.22
N VAL A 28 39.48 27.53 -12.40
CA VAL A 28 39.85 26.43 -13.31
C VAL A 28 38.72 26.18 -14.31
N CYS A 29 39.04 25.84 -15.55
CA CYS A 29 38.06 25.45 -16.55
C CYS A 29 37.66 23.99 -16.34
N VAL A 30 36.39 23.75 -16.01
CA VAL A 30 35.84 22.41 -15.78
C VAL A 30 34.65 22.17 -16.71
N PRO A 31 34.34 20.92 -17.09
CA PRO A 31 33.07 20.62 -17.77
C PRO A 31 31.89 21.16 -16.97
N GLU A 32 30.80 21.56 -17.63
CA GLU A 32 29.61 22.07 -16.93
C GLU A 32 29.07 21.10 -15.86
N ALA A 33 29.19 19.79 -16.11
CA ALA A 33 28.87 18.73 -15.15
C ALA A 33 29.70 18.80 -13.85
N ASN A 34 30.91 19.33 -13.91
CA ASN A 34 31.88 19.34 -12.80
C ASN A 34 31.94 20.70 -12.08
N CYS A 35 30.95 21.57 -12.34
CA CYS A 35 30.89 22.87 -11.69
C CYS A 35 30.50 22.72 -10.21
N GLY A 36 31.22 23.38 -9.30
CA GLY A 36 30.88 23.38 -7.88
C GLY A 36 29.60 24.16 -7.57
N CYS A 37 29.14 24.08 -6.32
CA CYS A 37 27.89 24.69 -5.87
C CYS A 37 28.13 25.80 -4.84
N ILE A 38 27.13 26.67 -4.64
CA ILE A 38 27.14 27.67 -3.57
C ILE A 38 26.08 27.28 -2.55
N PHE A 39 26.48 27.20 -1.28
CA PHE A 39 25.58 26.94 -0.15
C PHE A 39 25.91 27.93 0.98
N GLU A 40 24.89 28.61 1.51
CA GLU A 40 25.01 29.70 2.50
C GLU A 40 26.07 30.77 2.15
N GLY A 41 26.21 31.07 0.86
CA GLY A 41 27.17 32.07 0.37
C GLY A 41 28.60 31.57 0.22
N PHE A 42 28.90 30.31 0.54
CA PHE A 42 30.20 29.69 0.35
C PHE A 42 30.21 28.76 -0.88
N TYR A 43 31.27 28.83 -1.67
CA TYR A 43 31.46 27.98 -2.83
C TYR A 43 32.18 26.67 -2.45
N TYR A 44 31.66 25.54 -2.92
CA TYR A 44 32.20 24.20 -2.69
C TYR A 44 32.50 23.52 -4.02
N SER A 45 33.69 22.93 -4.12
CA SER A 45 34.09 22.20 -5.33
C SER A 45 33.38 20.85 -5.40
N GLU A 46 33.28 20.27 -6.60
CA GLU A 46 32.76 18.91 -6.79
C GLU A 46 33.46 17.91 -5.85
N GLY A 47 32.69 17.10 -5.13
CA GLY A 47 33.19 16.10 -4.17
C GLY A 47 33.50 16.63 -2.77
N GLN A 48 33.41 17.94 -2.53
CA GLN A 48 33.62 18.54 -1.21
C GLN A 48 32.36 18.37 -0.36
N SER A 49 32.51 17.88 0.88
CA SER A 49 31.41 17.72 1.83
C SER A 49 31.42 18.81 2.89
N VAL A 50 30.23 19.24 3.33
CA VAL A 50 30.07 20.12 4.48
C VAL A 50 29.15 19.46 5.51
N VAL A 51 29.44 19.67 6.79
CA VAL A 51 28.61 19.19 7.89
C VAL A 51 27.78 20.37 8.38
N LEU A 52 26.46 20.25 8.31
CA LEU A 52 25.52 21.24 8.81
C LEU A 52 25.20 20.91 10.26
N ASP A 53 25.71 21.75 11.17
CA ASP A 53 25.51 21.75 12.62
C ASP A 53 25.95 20.51 13.42
N GLY A 54 26.15 20.72 14.72
CA GLY A 54 26.65 19.75 15.70
C GLY A 54 25.72 18.57 16.01
N ASP A 55 24.51 18.54 15.43
CA ASP A 55 23.57 17.43 15.54
C ASP A 55 23.51 16.65 14.22
N CYS A 56 24.25 15.54 14.20
CA CYS A 56 24.53 14.74 13.02
C CYS A 56 23.28 14.10 12.39
N GLY A 57 23.06 14.38 11.10
CA GLY A 57 22.14 13.59 10.26
C GLY A 57 22.28 13.77 8.74
N ARG A 58 22.74 14.92 8.24
CA ARG A 58 22.96 15.12 6.80
C ARG A 58 24.44 15.26 6.48
N ARG A 59 25.08 14.15 6.08
CA ARG A 59 26.28 14.20 5.23
C ARG A 59 25.81 14.30 3.78
N THR A 60 25.77 15.49 3.22
CA THR A 60 25.67 15.65 1.77
C THR A 60 27.05 15.46 1.17
N ILE A 61 27.25 14.32 0.51
CA ILE A 61 28.29 14.19 -0.50
C ILE A 61 27.77 15.01 -1.69
N VAL A 62 28.38 16.16 -1.98
CA VAL A 62 28.09 16.90 -3.22
C VAL A 62 28.82 16.19 -4.36
N VAL A 63 28.30 15.04 -4.75
CA VAL A 63 28.49 14.46 -6.08
C VAL A 63 27.27 14.88 -6.88
N GLN A 64 27.43 15.20 -8.15
CA GLN A 64 26.35 15.49 -9.08
C GLN A 64 25.48 14.24 -9.34
N GLN A 65 24.84 13.71 -8.31
CA GLN A 65 23.54 13.08 -8.44
C GLN A 65 22.54 14.22 -8.22
N ARG A 66 21.55 14.37 -9.12
CA ARG A 66 20.37 15.21 -8.84
C ARG A 66 19.99 14.92 -7.39
N PRO A 67 19.86 15.92 -6.48
CA PRO A 67 19.17 15.66 -5.25
C PRO A 67 17.80 15.16 -5.70
N THR A 68 17.54 13.86 -5.55
CA THR A 68 16.21 13.32 -5.74
C THR A 68 15.40 13.96 -4.64
N GLY A 69 14.83 15.14 -4.92
CA GLY A 69 13.80 15.71 -4.08
C GLY A 69 12.73 14.64 -3.95
N TYR A 70 12.25 14.40 -2.75
CA TYR A 70 11.10 13.54 -2.54
C TYR A 70 9.91 14.42 -2.25
N ALA A 71 8.74 14.02 -2.73
CA ALA A 71 7.48 14.58 -2.28
C ALA A 71 6.72 13.56 -1.46
N THR A 72 5.92 14.05 -0.52
CA THR A 72 5.14 13.22 0.39
C THR A 72 3.67 13.61 0.29
N CYS A 73 2.83 12.62 0.01
CA CYS A 73 1.39 12.68 0.18
C CYS A 73 1.02 12.00 1.50
N SER A 74 0.00 12.50 2.19
CA SER A 74 -0.53 11.85 3.39
C SER A 74 -2.05 11.75 3.40
N VAL A 75 -2.53 10.65 3.97
CA VAL A 75 -3.94 10.45 4.30
C VAL A 75 -4.03 10.34 5.81
N GLU A 76 -4.83 11.20 6.43
CA GLU A 76 -5.03 11.25 7.88
C GLU A 76 -6.48 10.90 8.24
N ASN A 77 -6.65 10.03 9.24
CA ASN A 77 -7.93 9.53 9.74
C ASN A 77 -8.88 9.06 8.61
N LEU A 78 -8.30 8.60 7.50
CA LEU A 78 -8.99 8.10 6.29
C LEU A 78 -10.03 9.07 5.71
N GLY A 79 -9.90 10.37 5.99
CA GLY A 79 -10.85 11.39 5.54
C GLY A 79 -10.26 12.78 5.30
N SER A 80 -8.97 12.98 5.62
CA SER A 80 -8.20 14.18 5.29
C SER A 80 -7.04 13.77 4.40
N TYR A 81 -6.89 14.44 3.26
CA TYR A 81 -5.91 14.13 2.24
C TYR A 81 -5.02 15.33 2.03
N HIS A 82 -3.71 15.07 1.93
CA HIS A 82 -2.68 16.05 1.64
C HIS A 82 -1.91 15.55 0.43
N THR A 83 -2.02 16.29 -0.66
CA THR A 83 -1.40 15.95 -1.95
C THR A 83 0.11 16.19 -1.95
N PHE A 84 0.80 15.70 -2.99
CA PHE A 84 2.23 15.91 -3.14
C PHE A 84 2.63 17.39 -3.27
N ASP A 85 1.75 18.23 -3.84
CA ASP A 85 1.99 19.66 -4.04
C ASP A 85 1.43 20.54 -2.90
N GLY A 86 0.88 19.90 -1.85
CA GLY A 86 0.50 20.56 -0.60
C GLY A 86 -0.96 20.99 -0.49
N LEU A 87 -1.80 20.68 -1.47
CA LEU A 87 -3.25 20.87 -1.35
C LEU A 87 -3.82 19.92 -0.29
N SER A 88 -4.62 20.48 0.62
CA SER A 88 -5.33 19.71 1.65
C SER A 88 -6.83 19.73 1.37
N PHE A 89 -7.48 18.57 1.42
CA PHE A 89 -8.93 18.45 1.24
C PHE A 89 -9.52 17.32 2.09
N ARG A 90 -10.83 17.35 2.31
CA ARG A 90 -11.54 16.31 3.05
C ARG A 90 -12.47 15.54 2.13
N TYR A 91 -12.48 14.24 2.30
CA TYR A 91 -13.36 13.34 1.56
C TYR A 91 -13.76 12.17 2.47
N PRO A 92 -15.04 12.10 2.90
CA PRO A 92 -15.52 11.04 3.78
C PRO A 92 -15.98 9.78 3.03
N GLY A 93 -15.89 9.75 1.69
CA GLY A 93 -16.54 8.75 0.85
C GLY A 93 -15.69 7.50 0.53
N ALA A 94 -16.41 6.47 0.08
CA ALA A 94 -16.00 5.20 -0.52
C ALA A 94 -15.15 4.20 0.31
N CYS A 95 -15.32 2.92 -0.04
CA CYS A 95 -14.58 1.81 0.56
C CYS A 95 -13.29 1.49 -0.17
N GLY A 96 -13.09 1.88 -1.42
CA GLY A 96 -11.85 1.64 -2.15
C GLY A 96 -11.46 2.90 -2.90
N LEU A 97 -10.22 3.38 -2.74
CA LEU A 97 -9.75 4.64 -3.32
C LEU A 97 -8.34 4.51 -3.86
N THR A 98 -8.07 5.07 -5.03
CA THR A 98 -6.71 5.18 -5.57
C THR A 98 -6.02 6.41 -5.00
N LEU A 99 -5.02 6.20 -4.15
CA LEU A 99 -4.21 7.28 -3.57
C LEU A 99 -3.23 7.83 -4.60
N ALA A 100 -2.45 6.97 -5.24
CA ALA A 100 -1.47 7.37 -6.24
C ALA A 100 -1.23 6.26 -7.26
N ARG A 101 -1.16 6.62 -8.54
CA ARG A 101 -0.72 5.71 -9.60
C ARG A 101 0.07 6.44 -10.66
N VAL A 102 0.89 5.69 -11.39
CA VAL A 102 1.53 6.20 -12.61
C VAL A 102 0.49 6.29 -13.72
N MET A 103 0.41 7.45 -14.36
CA MET A 103 -0.54 7.77 -15.43
C MET A 103 0.11 7.56 -16.79
N GLY A 104 -0.54 6.76 -17.64
CA GLY A 104 -0.09 6.51 -19.01
C GLY A 104 1.25 5.77 -19.13
N PRO A 105 1.83 5.73 -20.34
CA PRO A 105 3.13 5.10 -20.56
C PRO A 105 4.25 5.89 -19.89
N SER A 106 4.99 5.26 -18.98
CA SER A 106 6.14 5.85 -18.30
C SER A 106 7.39 4.98 -18.46
N PRO A 107 8.59 5.58 -18.60
CA PRO A 107 9.85 4.84 -18.56
C PRO A 107 10.23 4.41 -17.13
N LEU A 108 9.51 4.91 -16.11
CA LEU A 108 9.69 4.53 -14.72
C LEU A 108 8.89 3.26 -14.38
N PRO A 109 9.26 2.54 -13.31
CA PRO A 109 8.44 1.46 -12.78
C PRO A 109 7.02 1.96 -12.47
N ASN A 110 6.03 1.29 -13.06
CA ASN A 110 4.62 1.57 -12.83
C ASN A 110 4.21 1.04 -11.45
N PHE A 111 3.34 1.79 -10.78
CA PHE A 111 2.72 1.37 -9.52
C PHE A 111 1.31 1.93 -9.40
N VAL A 112 0.50 1.27 -8.58
CA VAL A 112 -0.83 1.72 -8.14
C VAL A 112 -0.89 1.49 -6.63
N LEU A 113 -1.24 2.54 -5.90
CA LEU A 113 -1.47 2.52 -4.46
C LEU A 113 -2.93 2.85 -4.21
N THR A 114 -3.65 1.87 -3.68
CA THR A 114 -5.07 1.93 -3.36
C THR A 114 -5.27 1.71 -1.86
N VAL A 115 -6.26 2.39 -1.28
CA VAL A 115 -6.67 2.23 0.11
C VAL A 115 -8.07 1.64 0.11
N GLU A 116 -8.28 0.56 0.87
CA GLU A 116 -9.62 0.02 1.09
C GLU A 116 -10.02 0.30 2.56
N LYS A 117 -11.16 0.95 2.75
CA LYS A 117 -11.91 1.08 4.00
C LYS A 117 -12.92 -0.07 4.05
N THR A 118 -12.44 -1.31 4.08
CA THR A 118 -13.21 -2.44 4.62
C THR A 118 -12.44 -2.92 5.85
N GLU A 119 -12.57 -4.16 6.30
CA GLU A 119 -11.59 -4.74 7.23
C GLU A 119 -10.19 -4.82 6.56
N GLY A 120 -9.52 -3.68 6.37
CA GLY A 120 -8.19 -3.57 5.80
C GLY A 120 -8.13 -2.95 4.38
N ILE A 121 -6.90 -2.55 4.00
CA ILE A 121 -6.57 -1.83 2.76
C ILE A 121 -6.18 -2.80 1.64
N GLN A 122 -6.78 -2.68 0.45
CA GLN A 122 -6.18 -3.21 -0.78
C GLN A 122 -5.13 -2.26 -1.39
N VAL A 123 -3.91 -2.25 -0.87
CA VAL A 123 -2.69 -2.55 -1.67
C VAL A 123 -2.34 -3.99 -1.34
N SER A 124 -3.36 -4.84 -1.39
CA SER A 124 -3.43 -6.11 -0.68
C SER A 124 -2.57 -6.14 0.62
N ILE A 125 -2.86 -5.25 1.57
CA ILE A 125 -2.34 -5.27 2.96
C ILE A 125 -3.57 -5.32 3.88
N GLU A 126 -4.11 -6.53 4.03
CA GLU A 126 -5.20 -6.84 4.97
C GLU A 126 -4.58 -7.04 6.37
N MET A 127 -4.47 -5.98 7.17
CA MET A 127 -4.16 -6.10 8.60
C MET A 127 -5.40 -6.62 9.36
N GLY A 128 -5.68 -7.91 9.21
CA GLY A 128 -6.49 -8.66 10.19
C GLY A 128 -5.69 -8.95 11.46
N GLU A 129 -6.33 -9.57 12.46
CA GLU A 129 -5.62 -10.16 13.59
C GLU A 129 -4.42 -10.98 13.07
N GLY A 130 -3.20 -10.64 13.51
CA GLY A 130 -1.98 -11.37 13.11
C GLY A 130 -1.09 -10.75 12.01
N SER A 131 -1.28 -9.49 11.60
CA SER A 131 -0.30 -8.73 10.77
C SER A 131 0.07 -9.36 9.41
N ASN A 132 -0.93 -9.77 8.66
CA ASN A 132 -0.71 -10.35 7.34
C ASN A 132 -0.81 -9.29 6.23
N VAL A 133 -0.18 -9.57 5.09
CA VAL A 133 -0.32 -8.82 3.85
C VAL A 133 -0.61 -9.81 2.73
N LYS A 134 -1.17 -9.37 1.63
CA LYS A 134 -1.52 -10.21 0.50
C LYS A 134 -0.61 -9.85 -0.68
N VAL A 135 0.10 -10.82 -1.21
CA VAL A 135 1.10 -10.65 -2.28
C VAL A 135 0.75 -11.64 -3.38
N ASP A 136 0.52 -11.14 -4.61
CA ASP A 136 0.02 -11.94 -5.74
C ASP A 136 -1.26 -12.72 -5.41
N GLY A 137 -2.15 -12.09 -4.64
CA GLY A 137 -3.40 -12.69 -4.15
C GLY A 137 -3.25 -13.60 -2.94
N GLN A 138 -2.03 -13.98 -2.53
CA GLN A 138 -1.77 -14.87 -1.38
C GLN A 138 -1.51 -14.09 -0.09
N VAL A 139 -2.19 -14.45 0.99
CA VAL A 139 -1.95 -13.90 2.34
C VAL A 139 -0.64 -14.47 2.91
N VAL A 140 0.24 -13.57 3.36
CA VAL A 140 1.59 -13.84 3.86
C VAL A 140 1.87 -12.98 5.09
N GLY A 141 2.58 -13.52 6.07
CA GLY A 141 3.03 -12.75 7.23
C GLY A 141 4.20 -11.82 6.89
N LEU A 142 4.30 -10.70 7.62
CA LEU A 142 5.46 -9.82 7.56
C LEU A 142 6.64 -10.39 8.37
N PRO A 143 7.90 -10.15 7.96
CA PRO A 143 8.32 -9.41 6.76
C PRO A 143 8.25 -10.24 5.47
N VAL A 144 8.06 -9.56 4.34
CA VAL A 144 8.07 -10.16 3.00
C VAL A 144 8.98 -9.40 2.04
N SER A 145 9.65 -10.15 1.16
CA SER A 145 10.54 -9.66 0.11
C SER A 145 10.15 -10.26 -1.23
N VAL A 146 9.94 -9.40 -2.24
CA VAL A 146 9.46 -9.79 -3.58
C VAL A 146 10.48 -9.37 -4.64
N GLY A 147 10.60 -10.18 -5.71
CA GLY A 147 11.41 -9.84 -6.88
C GLY A 147 12.90 -9.66 -6.57
N SER A 148 13.50 -10.57 -5.82
CA SER A 148 14.89 -10.44 -5.35
C SER A 148 15.14 -9.17 -4.51
N ALA A 149 14.21 -8.88 -3.60
CA ALA A 149 14.25 -7.71 -2.71
C ALA A 149 14.08 -6.34 -3.40
N GLN A 150 13.40 -6.34 -4.55
CA GLN A 150 12.92 -5.11 -5.20
C GLN A 150 11.82 -4.42 -4.39
N ILE A 151 10.98 -5.21 -3.71
CA ILE A 151 9.95 -4.73 -2.79
C ILE A 151 10.19 -5.41 -1.45
N ARG A 152 10.18 -4.62 -0.37
CA ARG A 152 10.26 -5.11 1.00
C ARG A 152 9.10 -4.53 1.79
N ILE A 153 8.44 -5.38 2.57
CA ILE A 153 7.38 -4.95 3.49
C ILE A 153 7.72 -5.50 4.87
N TYR A 154 7.74 -4.64 5.88
CA TYR A 154 8.12 -5.00 7.24
C TYR A 154 7.44 -4.10 8.28
N HIS A 155 7.46 -4.51 9.54
CA HIS A 155 6.89 -3.76 10.65
C HIS A 155 7.73 -2.53 11.01
N SER A 156 7.08 -1.37 11.16
CA SER A 156 7.62 -0.21 11.88
C SER A 156 7.05 -0.07 13.31
N GLY A 157 6.20 -1.00 13.73
CA GLY A 157 5.58 -1.05 15.04
C GLY A 157 4.47 -2.11 15.07
N VAL A 158 3.75 -2.21 16.19
CA VAL A 158 2.65 -3.17 16.36
C VAL A 158 1.51 -2.95 15.36
N ARG A 159 1.21 -1.68 15.04
CA ARG A 159 0.16 -1.28 14.10
C ARG A 159 0.71 -0.53 12.88
N GLY A 160 2.02 -0.57 12.70
CA GLY A 160 2.75 0.18 11.70
C GLY A 160 3.51 -0.74 10.75
N PHE A 161 3.48 -0.42 9.46
CA PHE A 161 4.30 -1.08 8.45
C PHE A 161 4.97 -0.09 7.50
N VAL A 162 6.05 -0.55 6.90
CA VAL A 162 6.76 0.14 5.82
C VAL A 162 6.84 -0.77 4.62
N LEU A 163 6.47 -0.23 3.46
CA LEU A 163 6.77 -0.77 2.15
C LEU A 163 7.87 0.08 1.52
N GLU A 164 8.97 -0.56 1.15
CA GLU A 164 10.07 0.08 0.43
C GLU A 164 10.29 -0.58 -0.92
N THR A 165 10.56 0.23 -1.93
CA THR A 165 10.96 -0.24 -3.26
C THR A 165 12.36 0.23 -3.62
N THR A 166 13.06 -0.55 -4.45
CA THR A 166 14.39 -0.17 -4.95
C THR A 166 14.37 1.04 -5.89
N PHE A 167 13.20 1.39 -6.43
CA PHE A 167 12.99 2.58 -7.25
C PHE A 167 12.56 3.81 -6.44
N GLY A 168 12.60 3.73 -5.11
CA GLY A 168 12.52 4.88 -4.21
C GLY A 168 11.11 5.28 -3.80
N VAL A 169 10.07 4.54 -4.20
CA VAL A 169 8.73 4.73 -3.65
C VAL A 169 8.64 4.05 -2.29
N THR A 170 8.13 4.78 -1.30
CA THR A 170 7.97 4.29 0.07
C THR A 170 6.57 4.57 0.57
N VAL A 171 5.93 3.57 1.17
CA VAL A 171 4.68 3.73 1.91
C VAL A 171 4.98 3.46 3.39
N ARG A 172 4.61 4.41 4.25
CA ARG A 172 4.60 4.22 5.70
C ARG A 172 3.17 4.35 6.16
N ALA A 173 2.66 3.34 6.85
CA ALA A 173 1.29 3.37 7.33
C ALA A 173 1.27 2.97 8.80
N ASP A 174 0.56 3.76 9.60
CA ASP A 174 0.22 3.46 10.99
C ASP A 174 -1.31 3.44 11.08
N TRP A 175 -1.86 2.23 10.98
CA TRP A 175 -3.29 2.04 10.85
C TRP A 175 -4.03 2.36 12.17
N PRO A 176 -5.24 2.95 12.11
CA PRO A 176 -5.96 3.49 10.94
C PRO A 176 -5.67 4.98 10.67
N HIS A 177 -4.68 5.57 11.33
CA HIS A 177 -4.58 7.02 11.45
C HIS A 177 -3.86 7.69 10.30
N ILE A 178 -2.82 7.07 9.77
CA ILE A 178 -1.96 7.78 8.84
C ILE A 178 -1.34 6.85 7.80
N VAL A 179 -1.45 7.25 6.54
CA VAL A 179 -0.74 6.64 5.42
C VAL A 179 0.08 7.74 4.76
N ARG A 180 1.39 7.56 4.68
CA ARG A 180 2.33 8.46 4.01
C ARG A 180 2.95 7.77 2.81
N ILE A 181 2.82 8.40 1.66
CA ILE A 181 3.41 7.95 0.39
C ILE A 181 4.53 8.93 0.05
N THR A 182 5.74 8.43 -0.10
CA THR A 182 6.90 9.23 -0.49
C THR A 182 7.40 8.75 -1.84
N VAL A 183 7.55 9.68 -2.79
CA VAL A 183 7.96 9.38 -4.17
C VAL A 183 9.15 10.26 -4.59
N PRO A 184 10.10 9.74 -5.39
CA PRO A 184 11.16 10.55 -5.95
C PRO A 184 10.61 11.58 -6.96
N SER A 185 11.25 12.75 -7.05
CA SER A 185 10.89 13.83 -7.98
C SER A 185 10.96 13.44 -9.46
N THR A 186 11.57 12.31 -9.78
CA THR A 186 11.53 11.73 -11.13
C THR A 186 10.11 11.38 -11.58
N TYR A 187 9.19 11.12 -10.64
CA TYR A 187 7.77 10.87 -10.93
C TYR A 187 6.95 12.16 -11.16
N SER A 188 7.55 13.34 -11.11
CA SER A 188 6.83 14.60 -11.29
C SER A 188 6.07 14.64 -12.61
N SER A 189 4.81 15.10 -12.55
CA SER A 189 3.86 15.15 -13.68
C SER A 189 3.52 13.80 -14.32
N THR A 190 3.90 12.67 -13.69
CA THR A 190 3.54 11.32 -14.16
C THR A 190 2.51 10.64 -13.27
N LEU A 191 2.15 11.25 -12.14
CA LEU A 191 1.25 10.67 -11.16
C LEU A 191 -0.19 11.18 -11.32
N GLY A 192 -1.13 10.44 -10.75
CA GLY A 192 -2.51 10.83 -10.54
C GLY A 192 -3.10 10.00 -9.40
N GLY A 193 -4.27 10.41 -8.90
CA GLY A 193 -4.91 9.83 -7.72
C GLY A 193 -5.28 10.91 -6.72
N LEU A 194 -5.77 10.52 -5.54
CA LEU A 194 -6.09 11.47 -4.46
C LEU A 194 -4.87 12.26 -3.95
N CYS A 195 -3.65 11.78 -4.22
CA CYS A 195 -2.41 12.47 -3.91
C CYS A 195 -2.02 13.57 -4.91
N GLY A 196 -2.86 13.86 -5.91
CA GLY A 196 -2.58 14.89 -6.92
C GLY A 196 -1.67 14.40 -8.04
N ASN A 197 -1.23 15.33 -8.89
CA ASN A 197 -0.47 15.02 -10.10
C ASN A 197 1.06 15.20 -9.95
N PHE A 198 1.48 15.81 -8.83
CA PHE A 198 2.88 16.08 -8.48
C PHE A 198 3.64 16.89 -9.55
N ASN A 199 3.08 17.99 -10.00
CA ASN A 199 3.71 18.91 -10.97
C ASN A 199 4.20 20.22 -10.32
N GLY A 200 3.92 20.43 -9.04
CA GLY A 200 4.26 21.64 -8.28
C GLY A 200 3.22 22.75 -8.35
N ASP A 201 2.05 22.53 -8.95
CA ASP A 201 0.93 23.47 -9.04
C ASP A 201 -0.24 23.02 -8.16
N ILE A 202 -0.39 23.66 -7.01
CA ILE A 202 -1.47 23.38 -6.06
C ILE A 202 -2.88 23.61 -6.63
N ALA A 203 -3.01 24.37 -7.72
CA ALA A 203 -4.30 24.74 -8.30
C ALA A 203 -4.91 23.67 -9.22
N ASP A 204 -4.13 22.67 -9.65
CA ASP A 204 -4.56 21.68 -10.64
C ASP A 204 -4.56 20.22 -10.13
N GLU A 205 -4.61 20.04 -8.81
CA GLU A 205 -4.52 18.72 -8.19
C GLU A 205 -5.74 17.82 -8.40
N PHE A 206 -6.87 18.38 -8.85
CA PHE A 206 -8.14 17.67 -8.97
C PHE A 206 -8.42 17.12 -10.37
N TYR A 207 -7.41 16.49 -10.99
CA TYR A 207 -7.59 15.76 -12.24
C TYR A 207 -8.24 14.38 -12.02
N THR A 208 -9.27 14.07 -12.81
CA THR A 208 -9.88 12.72 -12.85
C THR A 208 -8.96 11.71 -13.56
N PRO A 209 -9.23 10.40 -13.46
CA PRO A 209 -8.56 9.37 -14.25
C PRO A 209 -8.53 9.63 -15.76
N ASP A 210 -9.55 10.32 -16.28
CA ASP A 210 -9.72 10.65 -17.70
C ASP A 210 -9.09 12.01 -18.08
N GLY A 211 -8.40 12.67 -17.15
CA GLY A 211 -7.70 13.94 -17.39
C GLY A 211 -8.58 15.19 -17.38
N VAL A 212 -9.76 15.12 -16.73
CA VAL A 212 -10.64 16.29 -16.55
C VAL A 212 -10.30 17.00 -15.25
N LEU A 213 -10.06 18.32 -15.30
CA LEU A 213 -9.85 19.12 -14.10
C LEU A 213 -11.18 19.48 -13.44
N LEU A 214 -11.33 19.17 -12.16
CA LEU A 214 -12.49 19.52 -11.34
C LEU A 214 -12.13 20.57 -10.29
N ASN A 215 -13.15 21.21 -9.73
CA ASN A 215 -13.02 22.19 -8.65
C ASN A 215 -13.73 21.76 -7.36
N ASP A 216 -14.52 20.68 -7.43
CA ASP A 216 -15.23 20.11 -6.29
C ASP A 216 -14.46 18.87 -5.78
N PRO A 217 -14.01 18.88 -4.52
CA PRO A 217 -13.20 17.78 -3.97
C PRO A 217 -14.00 16.48 -3.82
N GLN A 218 -15.33 16.53 -3.69
CA GLN A 218 -16.16 15.32 -3.60
C GLN A 218 -16.23 14.64 -4.97
N LEU A 219 -16.57 15.39 -6.03
CA LEU A 219 -16.61 14.87 -7.40
C LEU A 219 -15.24 14.36 -7.86
N PHE A 220 -14.17 15.07 -7.49
CA PHE A 220 -12.81 14.62 -7.73
C PHE A 220 -12.53 13.27 -7.07
N ALA A 221 -12.76 13.16 -5.77
CA ALA A 221 -12.43 11.94 -5.06
C ALA A 221 -13.33 10.76 -5.44
N ASP A 222 -14.61 11.01 -5.74
CA ASP A 222 -15.54 10.02 -6.30
C ASP A 222 -15.06 9.46 -7.65
N SER A 223 -14.28 10.23 -8.43
CA SER A 223 -13.73 9.76 -9.71
C SER A 223 -12.60 8.73 -9.53
N TRP A 224 -11.99 8.66 -8.34
CA TRP A 224 -10.83 7.82 -8.03
C TRP A 224 -11.15 6.55 -7.22
N ARG A 225 -12.43 6.23 -7.09
CA ARG A 225 -12.90 5.05 -6.36
C ARG A 225 -12.73 3.74 -7.12
N ASP A 226 -12.57 2.67 -6.35
CA ASP A 226 -12.64 1.29 -6.82
C ASP A 226 -13.98 0.68 -6.36
N GLY A 227 -14.81 0.18 -7.28
CA GLY A 227 -16.11 -0.44 -6.98
C GLY A 227 -17.37 0.45 -7.02
N SER A 228 -18.50 -0.08 -6.51
CA SER A 228 -19.85 0.51 -6.61
C SER A 228 -20.10 1.71 -5.68
N LEU A 229 -20.99 2.64 -6.07
CA LEU A 229 -21.39 3.80 -5.23
C LEU A 229 -22.13 3.37 -3.96
N SER A 230 -22.67 2.15 -3.97
CA SER A 230 -23.47 1.57 -2.90
C SER A 230 -22.67 0.75 -1.90
N ALA A 231 -21.34 0.67 -2.06
CA ALA A 231 -20.48 0.00 -1.10
C ALA A 231 -20.41 0.86 0.17
N ASN A 232 -21.14 0.44 1.21
CA ASN A 232 -21.05 1.04 2.53
C ASN A 232 -20.00 0.29 3.33
N CYS A 233 -19.03 1.02 3.86
CA CYS A 233 -17.98 0.48 4.69
C CYS A 233 -18.53 0.33 6.09
N VAL A 234 -18.45 -0.87 6.66
CA VAL A 234 -18.74 -1.05 8.08
C VAL A 234 -17.48 -0.66 8.82
N ASP A 235 -17.52 0.44 9.58
CA ASP A 235 -16.48 0.71 10.56
C ASP A 235 -16.54 -0.45 11.57
N PRO A 236 -15.43 -1.17 11.86
CA PRO A 236 -15.41 -2.30 12.77
C PRO A 236 -15.58 -1.78 14.21
N ASN A 237 -16.81 -1.41 14.53
CA ASN A 237 -17.19 -0.84 15.83
C ASN A 237 -17.96 -1.86 16.68
N ASP A 238 -18.08 -3.10 16.20
CA ASP A 238 -18.87 -4.15 16.84
C ASP A 238 -18.23 -4.76 18.10
N SER A 239 -17.01 -4.34 18.48
CA SER A 239 -16.25 -4.94 19.58
C SER A 239 -15.87 -4.01 20.73
N TRP A 240 -16.30 -2.74 20.74
CA TRP A 240 -15.94 -1.79 21.82
C TRP A 240 -17.00 -1.76 22.93
N GLU A 241 -16.54 -1.73 24.19
CA GLU A 241 -17.44 -1.70 25.34
C GLU A 241 -18.01 -0.28 25.55
N PRO A 242 -19.33 -0.08 25.46
CA PRO A 242 -19.95 1.23 25.67
C PRO A 242 -20.02 1.58 27.16
N GLY A 243 -20.24 2.86 27.44
CA GLY A 243 -20.59 3.34 28.78
C GLY A 243 -19.42 3.55 29.72
N HIS A 244 -18.18 3.64 29.23
CA HIS A 244 -17.06 4.05 30.08
C HIS A 244 -17.19 5.54 30.45
N TYR A 245 -17.52 6.37 29.46
CA TYR A 245 -17.84 7.78 29.62
C TYR A 245 -19.34 8.02 29.39
N GLN A 246 -19.96 8.88 30.20
CA GLN A 246 -21.43 8.87 30.37
C GLN A 246 -22.17 9.99 29.63
N ASN A 247 -21.51 11.09 29.31
CA ASN A 247 -22.19 12.27 28.77
C ASN A 247 -21.23 13.18 27.98
N SER A 248 -21.80 14.08 27.18
CA SER A 248 -21.04 15.01 26.33
C SER A 248 -20.07 15.90 27.12
N SER A 249 -20.34 16.22 28.39
CA SER A 249 -19.39 16.98 29.21
C SER A 249 -18.11 16.19 29.46
N GLN A 250 -18.21 14.91 29.78
CA GLN A 250 -17.05 14.02 29.93
C GLN A 250 -16.33 13.82 28.59
N PHE A 251 -17.07 13.69 27.49
CA PHE A 251 -16.45 13.55 26.16
C PHE A 251 -15.60 14.77 25.82
N ILE A 252 -16.14 15.98 26.01
CA ILE A 252 -15.43 17.24 25.79
C ILE A 252 -14.22 17.34 26.71
N GLU A 253 -14.38 17.05 28.01
CA GLU A 253 -13.30 17.11 29.00
C GLU A 253 -12.12 16.21 28.60
N HIS A 254 -12.39 14.94 28.30
CA HIS A 254 -11.35 13.99 27.96
C HIS A 254 -10.69 14.26 26.60
N CYS A 255 -11.45 14.67 25.59
CA CYS A 255 -10.87 15.05 24.29
C CYS A 255 -10.06 16.36 24.37
N SER A 256 -10.40 17.28 25.27
CA SER A 256 -9.73 18.58 25.42
C SER A 256 -8.29 18.50 25.93
N ILE A 257 -7.82 17.34 26.39
CA ILE A 257 -6.42 17.11 26.75
C ILE A 257 -5.46 17.48 25.60
N MET A 258 -5.89 17.36 24.34
CA MET A 258 -5.12 17.74 23.15
C MET A 258 -4.79 19.25 23.11
N ALA A 259 -5.59 20.10 23.75
CA ALA A 259 -5.45 21.56 23.76
C ALA A 259 -4.99 22.12 25.12
N MET A 260 -4.69 21.27 26.11
CA MET A 260 -4.24 21.74 27.41
C MET A 260 -2.89 22.44 27.32
N HIS A 261 -2.82 23.69 27.80
CA HIS A 261 -1.60 24.52 27.76
C HIS A 261 -0.42 23.90 28.52
N ASP A 262 -0.71 23.26 29.65
CA ASP A 262 0.27 22.56 30.51
C ASP A 262 0.01 21.04 30.50
N GLY A 263 -0.41 20.51 29.35
CA GLY A 263 -0.70 19.09 29.15
C GLY A 263 0.34 18.37 28.27
N PRO A 264 0.21 17.05 28.10
CA PRO A 264 1.21 16.23 27.39
C PRO A 264 1.34 16.59 25.90
N PHE A 265 0.33 17.25 25.34
CA PHE A 265 0.28 17.72 23.96
C PHE A 265 0.68 19.20 23.80
N ALA A 266 1.17 19.87 24.85
CA ALA A 266 1.39 21.33 24.85
C ALA A 266 2.32 21.83 23.73
N GLU A 267 3.43 21.14 23.47
CA GLU A 267 4.33 21.50 22.36
C GLU A 267 3.65 21.32 21.01
N CYS A 268 2.90 20.23 20.84
CA CYS A 268 2.21 19.94 19.60
C CYS A 268 1.05 20.90 19.33
N SER A 269 0.23 21.21 20.34
CA SER A 269 -0.93 22.09 20.20
C SER A 269 -0.57 23.53 19.84
N ARG A 270 0.66 23.96 20.14
CA ARG A 270 1.19 25.27 19.70
C ARG A 270 1.60 25.28 18.23
N ALA A 271 2.02 24.14 17.69
CA ALA A 271 2.47 24.00 16.31
C ALA A 271 1.36 23.53 15.36
N ILE A 272 0.43 22.72 15.85
CA ILE A 272 -0.66 22.07 15.12
C ILE A 272 -1.96 22.32 15.89
N ASP A 273 -2.94 22.93 15.24
CA ASP A 273 -4.23 23.24 15.88
C ASP A 273 -5.02 21.96 16.22
N PRO A 274 -5.31 21.67 17.51
CA PRO A 274 -6.03 20.46 17.91
C PRO A 274 -7.55 20.54 17.68
N GLN A 275 -8.14 21.70 17.36
CA GLN A 275 -9.60 21.87 17.42
C GLN A 275 -10.38 20.85 16.60
N GLN A 276 -9.97 20.59 15.35
CA GLN A 276 -10.67 19.60 14.53
C GLN A 276 -10.55 18.18 15.12
N ARG A 277 -9.40 17.84 15.72
CA ARG A 277 -9.16 16.53 16.34
C ARG A 277 -9.98 16.34 17.61
N ILE A 278 -10.21 17.42 18.36
CA ILE A 278 -11.12 17.42 19.51
C ILE A 278 -12.56 17.17 19.04
N ILE A 279 -13.01 17.83 17.98
CA ILE A 279 -14.34 17.62 17.40
C ILE A 279 -14.51 16.16 16.94
N ASP A 280 -13.55 15.63 16.19
CA ASP A 280 -13.56 14.25 15.70
C ASP A 280 -13.59 13.25 16.88
N CYS A 281 -12.82 13.51 17.95
CA CYS A 281 -12.79 12.71 19.17
C CYS A 281 -14.15 12.67 19.90
N VAL A 282 -14.80 13.82 20.06
CA VAL A 282 -16.12 13.89 20.71
C VAL A 282 -17.16 13.15 19.90
N GLN A 283 -17.16 13.31 18.57
CA GLN A 283 -18.08 12.59 17.69
C GLN A 283 -17.87 11.07 17.75
N LEU A 284 -16.62 10.60 17.82
CA LEU A 284 -16.31 9.19 17.96
C LEU A 284 -16.81 8.62 19.31
N LEU A 285 -16.65 9.37 20.40
CA LEU A 285 -17.19 8.99 21.70
C LEU A 285 -18.73 8.94 21.70
N GLU A 286 -19.40 9.88 21.02
CA GLU A 286 -20.85 9.84 20.86
C GLU A 286 -21.32 8.59 20.09
N GLN A 287 -20.66 8.28 18.97
CA GLN A 287 -21.00 7.12 18.13
C GLN A 287 -20.78 5.79 18.87
N THR A 288 -19.78 5.73 19.73
CA THR A 288 -19.38 4.54 20.50
C THR A 288 -20.04 4.48 21.88
N GLN A 289 -20.97 5.39 22.17
CA GLN A 289 -21.66 5.49 23.45
C GLN A 289 -20.67 5.59 24.64
N GLY A 290 -19.59 6.32 24.45
CA GLY A 290 -18.57 6.59 25.46
C GLY A 290 -17.60 5.43 25.68
N ALA A 291 -17.23 4.69 24.64
CA ALA A 291 -16.20 3.66 24.74
C ALA A 291 -14.83 4.27 25.08
N ARG A 292 -14.04 3.58 25.91
CA ARG A 292 -12.69 4.05 26.29
C ARG A 292 -11.72 3.92 25.13
N GLU A 293 -11.84 2.82 24.39
CA GLU A 293 -11.03 2.48 23.22
C GLU A 293 -11.11 3.59 22.16
N ALA A 294 -12.29 4.19 21.98
CA ALA A 294 -12.51 5.34 21.12
C ALA A 294 -11.67 6.57 21.51
N LEU A 295 -11.66 6.95 22.79
CA LEU A 295 -10.81 8.04 23.28
C LEU A 295 -9.33 7.72 23.04
N CYS A 296 -8.90 6.50 23.36
CA CYS A 296 -7.52 6.08 23.21
C CYS A 296 -7.07 6.09 21.75
N GLU A 297 -7.94 5.70 20.82
CA GLU A 297 -7.66 5.74 19.40
C GLU A 297 -7.60 7.19 18.89
N ALA A 298 -8.51 8.07 19.32
CA ALA A 298 -8.48 9.48 18.93
C ALA A 298 -7.20 10.20 19.40
N LEU A 299 -6.78 9.97 20.65
CA LEU A 299 -5.57 10.55 21.22
C LEU A 299 -4.29 9.98 20.59
N ARG A 300 -4.28 8.68 20.26
CA ARG A 300 -3.19 8.06 19.50
C ARG A 300 -3.04 8.72 18.13
N GLY A 301 -4.15 8.96 17.42
CA GLY A 301 -4.13 9.63 16.12
C GLY A 301 -3.49 11.01 16.19
N TYR A 302 -3.83 11.82 17.20
CA TYR A 302 -3.20 13.12 17.39
C TYR A 302 -1.72 13.02 17.75
N THR A 303 -1.34 12.05 18.59
CA THR A 303 0.08 11.84 18.93
C THR A 303 0.92 11.49 17.70
N LEU A 304 0.43 10.57 16.86
CA LEU A 304 1.11 10.18 15.63
C LEU A 304 1.31 11.40 14.71
N LEU A 305 0.30 12.27 14.58
CA LEU A 305 0.41 13.51 13.82
C LEU A 305 1.54 14.42 14.35
N CYS A 306 1.63 14.59 15.66
CA CYS A 306 2.69 15.39 16.30
C CYS A 306 4.09 14.83 16.00
N GLN A 307 4.28 13.53 16.26
CA GLN A 307 5.57 12.85 16.10
C GLN A 307 6.03 12.81 14.65
N GLN A 308 5.08 12.66 13.72
CA GLN A 308 5.37 12.71 12.29
C GLN A 308 5.76 14.10 11.77
N ASN A 309 5.54 15.14 12.58
CA ASN A 309 6.06 16.50 12.36
C ASN A 309 7.31 16.79 13.23
N GLY A 310 7.91 15.76 13.83
CA GLY A 310 9.11 15.89 14.65
C GLY A 310 8.88 16.52 16.02
N ILE A 311 7.64 16.61 16.47
CA ILE A 311 7.27 17.21 17.75
C ILE A 311 7.11 16.09 18.79
N ALA A 312 7.86 16.18 19.88
CA ALA A 312 7.73 15.25 21.00
C ALA A 312 6.41 15.49 21.75
N VAL A 313 5.78 14.41 22.18
CA VAL A 313 4.58 14.39 23.03
C VAL A 313 4.96 13.75 24.36
N GLU A 314 4.46 14.26 25.48
CA GLU A 314 4.74 13.67 26.79
C GLU A 314 3.81 12.48 27.10
N GLU A 315 3.99 11.83 28.25
CA GLU A 315 3.14 10.71 28.66
C GLU A 315 1.68 11.16 28.86
N TRP A 316 0.76 10.57 28.09
CA TRP A 316 -0.67 10.85 28.20
C TRP A 316 -1.52 9.63 28.57
N ARG A 317 -1.04 8.41 28.33
CA ARG A 317 -1.83 7.17 28.45
C ARG A 317 -2.18 6.81 29.88
N SER A 318 -1.30 7.11 30.84
CA SER A 318 -1.55 6.87 32.26
C SER A 318 -2.61 7.83 32.77
N ALA A 319 -2.59 9.09 32.31
CA ALA A 319 -3.57 10.11 32.66
C ALA A 319 -4.97 9.82 32.08
N THR A 320 -5.06 9.09 30.96
CA THR A 320 -6.32 8.78 30.27
C THR A 320 -6.80 7.33 30.43
N HIS A 321 -6.10 6.53 31.24
CA HIS A 321 -6.37 5.10 31.41
C HIS A 321 -6.32 4.30 30.09
N CYS A 322 -5.49 4.76 29.13
CA CYS A 322 -5.26 4.16 27.82
C CYS A 322 -4.04 3.24 27.75
N ALA A 323 -3.46 2.90 28.90
CA ALA A 323 -2.30 2.02 28.97
C ALA A 323 -2.69 0.54 28.81
N ASN A 324 -1.95 -0.17 27.95
CA ASN A 324 -1.78 -1.63 27.92
C ASN A 324 -0.26 -1.92 27.91
N THR A 325 0.15 -3.21 27.95
CA THR A 325 1.54 -3.74 28.01
C THR A 325 2.69 -2.77 27.67
N HIS A 326 3.74 -2.74 28.51
CA HIS A 326 4.98 -1.94 28.44
C HIS A 326 5.07 -0.92 27.29
N TYR A 327 4.62 0.28 27.60
CA TYR A 327 4.45 1.40 26.69
C TYR A 327 5.66 2.35 26.74
N GLU A 328 6.16 2.78 25.59
CA GLU A 328 7.22 3.79 25.50
C GLU A 328 6.81 4.94 24.57
N VAL A 329 6.95 6.16 25.08
CA VAL A 329 6.65 7.42 24.37
C VAL A 329 7.63 7.66 23.20
N CYS A 330 8.85 7.13 23.30
CA CYS A 330 9.91 7.19 22.28
C CYS A 330 10.47 5.78 22.08
N SER A 331 9.70 4.96 21.37
CA SER A 331 10.00 3.58 21.05
C SER A 331 10.80 3.48 19.74
N THR A 332 11.62 2.44 19.56
CA THR A 332 12.30 2.25 18.27
C THR A 332 11.26 2.07 17.16
N SER A 333 11.36 2.84 16.06
CA SER A 333 10.57 2.63 14.84
C SER A 333 11.03 1.41 14.04
N CYS A 334 12.01 0.68 14.56
CA CYS A 334 12.63 -0.50 13.99
C CYS A 334 12.70 -1.60 15.05
N PRO A 335 11.55 -2.15 15.52
CA PRO A 335 11.56 -3.20 16.52
C PRO A 335 12.23 -4.47 15.98
N ALA A 336 12.86 -5.25 16.86
CA ALA A 336 13.27 -6.60 16.51
C ALA A 336 12.02 -7.46 16.26
N SER A 337 11.87 -7.95 15.04
CA SER A 337 10.71 -8.73 14.60
C SER A 337 11.12 -10.06 14.01
N CYS A 338 10.36 -11.11 14.29
CA CYS A 338 10.59 -12.42 13.69
C CYS A 338 10.64 -12.33 12.16
N PRO A 339 11.48 -13.16 11.50
CA PRO A 339 12.32 -14.22 12.07
C PRO A 339 13.67 -13.72 12.61
N SER A 340 13.95 -12.41 12.57
CA SER A 340 15.23 -11.87 12.98
C SER A 340 15.21 -11.40 14.43
N LEU A 341 16.29 -11.69 15.17
CA LEU A 341 16.49 -11.16 16.52
C LEU A 341 17.09 -9.75 16.53
N SER A 342 17.24 -9.16 15.35
CA SER A 342 17.73 -7.80 15.15
C SER A 342 17.04 -7.17 13.94
N PHE A 343 16.88 -5.85 13.95
CA PHE A 343 16.39 -5.17 12.76
C PHE A 343 17.45 -5.30 11.63
N PRO A 344 17.06 -5.65 10.39
CA PRO A 344 18.01 -5.99 9.32
C PRO A 344 18.87 -4.82 8.81
N PHE A 345 18.62 -3.59 9.26
CA PHE A 345 19.31 -2.38 8.82
C PHE A 345 19.71 -1.48 10.00
N GLN A 346 20.58 -0.48 9.75
CA GLN A 346 20.78 0.60 10.73
C GLN A 346 19.53 1.48 10.76
N CYS A 347 18.82 1.47 11.88
CA CYS A 347 17.66 2.33 12.07
C CYS A 347 18.12 3.78 12.23
N THR A 348 17.90 4.61 11.20
CA THR A 348 18.13 6.06 11.26
C THR A 348 16.84 6.84 11.49
N SER A 349 15.71 6.14 11.66
CA SER A 349 14.41 6.75 11.92
C SER A 349 14.35 7.35 13.32
N GLN A 350 13.71 8.52 13.45
CA GLN A 350 13.37 9.07 14.76
C GLN A 350 12.42 8.11 15.49
N CYS A 351 12.57 8.00 16.82
CA CYS A 351 11.69 7.16 17.62
C CYS A 351 10.23 7.62 17.50
N GLN A 352 9.30 6.67 17.60
CA GLN A 352 7.86 6.90 17.55
C GLN A 352 7.21 6.32 18.80
N GLU A 353 6.05 6.83 19.19
CA GLU A 353 5.26 6.26 20.27
C GLU A 353 4.82 4.84 19.85
N GLY A 354 5.08 3.86 20.72
CA GLY A 354 4.71 2.49 20.42
C GLY A 354 4.76 1.58 21.63
N CYS A 355 3.97 0.51 21.57
CA CYS A 355 4.18 -0.63 22.45
C CYS A 355 5.40 -1.40 21.96
N GLN A 356 6.35 -1.69 22.85
CA GLN A 356 7.47 -2.56 22.54
C GLN A 356 7.33 -3.89 23.25
N CYS A 357 7.97 -4.91 22.69
CA CYS A 357 8.17 -6.14 23.41
C CYS A 357 9.13 -5.92 24.57
N ASN A 358 8.80 -6.50 25.73
CA ASN A 358 9.69 -6.51 26.89
C ASN A 358 11.06 -7.11 26.51
N ASP A 359 12.11 -6.68 27.22
CA ASP A 359 13.45 -7.25 27.08
C ASP A 359 13.43 -8.78 27.05
N GLY A 360 14.04 -9.36 26.01
CA GLY A 360 14.08 -10.80 25.77
C GLY A 360 12.95 -11.35 24.88
N ASN A 361 11.99 -10.52 24.45
CA ASN A 361 10.95 -10.87 23.48
C ASN A 361 11.12 -10.09 22.17
N VAL A 362 10.55 -10.63 21.08
CA VAL A 362 10.56 -10.05 19.74
C VAL A 362 9.14 -9.99 19.17
N LEU A 363 8.90 -9.04 18.26
CA LEU A 363 7.60 -8.84 17.64
C LEU A 363 7.34 -9.94 16.59
N ASN A 364 6.23 -10.68 16.73
CA ASN A 364 5.72 -11.61 15.73
C ASN A 364 4.28 -11.20 15.40
N GLY A 365 4.12 -10.47 14.31
CA GLY A 365 2.87 -9.80 13.97
C GLY A 365 2.46 -8.77 15.01
N ASP A 366 1.33 -9.00 15.68
CA ASP A 366 0.76 -8.13 16.72
C ASP A 366 1.12 -8.57 18.15
N ARG A 367 1.94 -9.62 18.30
CA ARG A 367 2.27 -10.23 19.59
C ARG A 367 3.76 -10.26 19.87
N CYS A 368 4.11 -10.22 21.15
CA CYS A 368 5.48 -10.40 21.61
C CYS A 368 5.72 -11.84 22.00
N VAL A 369 6.69 -12.49 21.35
CA VAL A 369 7.05 -13.89 21.59
C VAL A 369 8.52 -14.00 21.99
N PRO A 370 8.91 -15.03 22.77
CA PRO A 370 10.32 -15.37 22.94
C PRO A 370 10.98 -15.70 21.59
N PRO A 371 12.29 -15.47 21.41
CA PRO A 371 13.05 -15.81 20.20
C PRO A 371 12.81 -17.23 19.65
N VAL A 372 12.64 -18.21 20.52
CA VAL A 372 12.35 -19.62 20.18
C VAL A 372 10.94 -19.85 19.62
N GLY A 373 10.07 -18.85 19.72
CA GLY A 373 8.75 -18.82 19.11
C GLY A 373 8.72 -18.14 17.75
N CYS A 374 9.87 -17.68 17.23
CA CYS A 374 9.93 -17.24 15.84
C CYS A 374 9.78 -18.42 14.90
N GLY A 375 9.11 -18.18 13.77
CA GLY A 375 9.04 -19.17 12.72
C GLY A 375 10.25 -19.11 11.78
N CYS A 376 10.02 -19.38 10.49
CA CYS A 376 11.07 -19.63 9.52
C CYS A 376 11.06 -18.57 8.41
N TYR A 377 12.22 -18.31 7.83
CA TYR A 377 12.32 -17.52 6.60
C TYR A 377 12.59 -18.44 5.42
N HIS A 378 11.69 -18.45 4.43
CA HIS A 378 11.82 -19.33 3.27
C HIS A 378 11.33 -18.65 2.00
N SER A 379 12.21 -18.60 0.98
CA SER A 379 11.90 -18.04 -0.35
C SER A 379 11.32 -16.61 -0.29
N GLY A 380 11.91 -15.74 0.54
CA GLY A 380 11.51 -14.34 0.68
C GLY A 380 10.29 -14.10 1.58
N ARG A 381 9.74 -15.14 2.19
CA ARG A 381 8.53 -15.07 3.01
C ARG A 381 8.77 -15.59 4.43
N TYR A 382 8.18 -14.91 5.40
CA TYR A 382 8.11 -15.39 6.76
C TYR A 382 6.99 -16.43 6.92
N ARG A 383 7.26 -17.47 7.70
CA ARG A 383 6.38 -18.60 7.99
C ARG A 383 6.27 -18.75 9.50
N GLN A 384 5.06 -18.91 10.03
CA GLN A 384 4.85 -19.09 11.46
C GLN A 384 5.45 -20.42 11.96
N ALA A 385 5.84 -20.45 13.23
CA ALA A 385 6.35 -21.67 13.85
C ALA A 385 5.31 -22.80 13.77
N GLY A 386 5.69 -23.95 13.18
CA GLY A 386 4.78 -25.08 12.95
C GLY A 386 3.88 -24.96 11.72
N GLU A 387 3.96 -23.85 10.95
CA GLU A 387 3.18 -23.67 9.72
C GLU A 387 3.50 -24.76 8.71
N THR A 388 2.45 -25.36 8.13
CA THR A 388 2.54 -26.30 7.00
C THR A 388 2.02 -25.62 5.74
N PHE A 389 2.79 -25.62 4.66
CA PHE A 389 2.46 -24.88 3.43
C PHE A 389 2.91 -25.59 2.16
N ARG A 390 2.21 -25.33 1.05
CA ARG A 390 2.60 -25.79 -0.30
C ARG A 390 3.68 -24.90 -0.90
N HIS A 391 4.64 -25.48 -1.62
CA HIS A 391 5.73 -24.76 -2.25
C HIS A 391 6.14 -25.35 -3.61
N GLY A 392 6.70 -24.49 -4.46
CA GLY A 392 7.17 -24.83 -5.81
C GLY A 392 6.06 -24.80 -6.86
N GLU A 393 6.45 -24.85 -8.14
CA GLU A 393 5.52 -24.92 -9.26
C GLU A 393 4.59 -26.13 -9.11
N GLU A 394 3.31 -25.95 -9.42
CA GLU A 394 2.27 -27.00 -9.31
C GLU A 394 2.20 -27.69 -7.93
N CYS A 395 2.57 -26.99 -6.84
CA CYS A 395 2.49 -27.48 -5.48
C CYS A 395 3.33 -28.75 -5.23
N GLN A 396 4.47 -28.86 -5.93
CA GLN A 396 5.40 -30.00 -5.92
C GLN A 396 6.01 -30.35 -4.54
N PHE A 397 5.92 -29.44 -3.55
CA PHE A 397 6.41 -29.68 -2.19
C PHE A 397 5.36 -29.34 -1.14
N LEU A 398 5.35 -30.14 -0.07
CA LEU A 398 4.72 -29.82 1.21
C LEU A 398 5.82 -29.52 2.22
N CYS A 399 5.79 -28.32 2.79
CA CYS A 399 6.83 -27.81 3.68
C CYS A 399 6.28 -27.58 5.08
N VAL A 400 7.11 -27.78 6.10
CA VAL A 400 6.80 -27.48 7.49
C VAL A 400 7.90 -26.58 8.06
N CYS A 401 7.50 -25.51 8.75
CA CYS A 401 8.42 -24.65 9.49
C CYS A 401 8.69 -25.23 10.88
N ASP A 402 9.95 -25.57 11.16
CA ASP A 402 10.42 -25.88 12.50
C ASP A 402 10.78 -24.58 13.24
N GLY A 403 9.88 -24.10 14.11
CA GLY A 403 10.10 -22.88 14.88
C GLY A 403 11.23 -22.95 15.91
N ILE A 404 11.70 -24.15 16.27
CA ILE A 404 12.83 -24.28 17.20
C ILE A 404 14.14 -24.01 16.47
N THR A 405 14.29 -24.55 15.26
CA THR A 405 15.53 -24.40 14.47
C THR A 405 15.49 -23.24 13.48
N GLY A 406 14.29 -22.70 13.19
CA GLY A 406 14.06 -21.70 12.14
C GLY A 406 14.17 -22.27 10.72
N ASN A 407 14.33 -23.59 10.57
CA ASN A 407 14.50 -24.25 9.28
C ASN A 407 13.17 -24.75 8.72
N VAL A 408 13.09 -24.76 7.39
CA VAL A 408 11.96 -25.36 6.67
C VAL A 408 12.35 -26.74 6.17
N HIS A 409 11.50 -27.73 6.46
CA HIS A 409 11.63 -29.08 5.92
C HIS A 409 10.55 -29.33 4.87
N CYS A 410 10.94 -29.63 3.64
CA CYS A 410 10.03 -29.88 2.51
C CYS A 410 10.10 -31.33 2.04
N THR A 411 8.95 -31.93 1.77
CA THR A 411 8.82 -33.25 1.16
C THR A 411 8.10 -33.15 -0.19
N PRO A 412 8.43 -34.01 -1.17
CA PRO A 412 7.71 -34.06 -2.45
C PRO A 412 6.21 -34.30 -2.24
N SER A 413 5.39 -33.60 -3.00
CA SER A 413 3.94 -33.71 -2.98
C SER A 413 3.34 -33.32 -4.33
N SER A 414 2.07 -33.66 -4.55
CA SER A 414 1.32 -33.26 -5.75
C SER A 414 -0.14 -33.06 -5.40
N CYS A 415 -0.85 -32.26 -6.17
CA CYS A 415 -2.30 -32.17 -6.08
C CYS A 415 -2.95 -33.45 -6.61
N SER A 416 -4.18 -33.74 -6.15
CA SER A 416 -4.95 -34.86 -6.69
C SER A 416 -5.41 -34.59 -8.13
N GLU A 417 -5.92 -35.62 -8.81
CA GLU A 417 -6.46 -35.50 -10.18
C GLU A 417 -7.67 -34.56 -10.29
N LEU A 418 -8.32 -34.18 -9.19
CA LEU A 418 -9.45 -33.25 -9.19
C LEU A 418 -9.07 -31.84 -8.72
N GLU A 419 -7.80 -31.61 -8.40
CA GLU A 419 -7.30 -30.35 -7.88
C GLU A 419 -6.32 -29.69 -8.86
N VAL A 420 -6.22 -28.37 -8.78
CA VAL A 420 -5.22 -27.56 -9.47
C VAL A 420 -4.54 -26.68 -8.45
N CYS A 421 -3.21 -26.61 -8.53
CA CYS A 421 -2.43 -25.73 -7.69
C CYS A 421 -2.63 -24.27 -8.11
N HIS A 422 -3.27 -23.48 -7.27
CA HIS A 422 -3.44 -22.03 -7.47
C HIS A 422 -3.67 -21.32 -6.13
N VAL A 423 -3.85 -20.00 -6.16
CA VAL A 423 -4.29 -19.23 -4.98
C VAL A 423 -5.81 -19.14 -4.99
N LEU A 424 -6.46 -19.61 -3.93
CA LEU A 424 -7.90 -19.46 -3.70
C LEU A 424 -8.11 -18.84 -2.32
N ASP A 425 -8.90 -17.76 -2.22
CA ASP A 425 -9.21 -17.06 -0.97
C ASP A 425 -7.97 -16.70 -0.11
N GLY A 426 -6.87 -16.32 -0.76
CA GLY A 426 -5.62 -15.97 -0.06
C GLY A 426 -4.68 -17.15 0.22
N GLU A 427 -5.12 -18.38 0.02
CA GLU A 427 -4.33 -19.57 0.30
C GLU A 427 -3.74 -20.18 -0.98
N TYR A 428 -2.42 -20.32 -1.05
CA TYR A 428 -1.76 -21.06 -2.12
C TYR A 428 -1.74 -22.54 -1.82
N GLY A 429 -2.43 -23.33 -2.63
CA GLY A 429 -2.51 -24.76 -2.40
C GLY A 429 -3.22 -25.54 -3.50
N CYS A 430 -3.45 -26.81 -3.22
CA CYS A 430 -4.24 -27.69 -4.07
C CYS A 430 -5.71 -27.42 -3.79
N HIS A 431 -6.39 -26.80 -4.75
CA HIS A 431 -7.80 -26.47 -4.64
C HIS A 431 -8.60 -27.21 -5.70
N PRO A 432 -9.90 -27.48 -5.48
CA PRO A 432 -10.73 -28.12 -6.48
C PRO A 432 -10.61 -27.41 -7.82
N ARG A 433 -10.52 -28.16 -8.93
CA ARG A 433 -10.58 -27.59 -10.27
C ARG A 433 -11.83 -26.69 -10.36
N PRO A 434 -11.71 -25.43 -10.80
CA PRO A 434 -12.89 -24.62 -11.05
C PRO A 434 -13.73 -25.29 -12.14
N HIS A 435 -14.84 -25.91 -11.74
CA HIS A 435 -15.77 -26.56 -12.65
C HIS A 435 -16.91 -25.59 -12.95
N ALA A 436 -16.81 -24.87 -14.07
CA ALA A 436 -17.98 -24.27 -14.66
C ALA A 436 -18.68 -25.31 -15.54
N SER A 437 -20.02 -25.40 -15.43
CA SER A 437 -20.81 -26.33 -16.24
C SER A 437 -21.85 -25.55 -17.03
N CYS A 438 -21.83 -25.72 -18.35
CA CYS A 438 -22.96 -25.37 -19.20
C CYS A 438 -23.77 -26.65 -19.49
N SER A 439 -25.07 -26.51 -19.64
CA SER A 439 -25.93 -27.64 -20.01
C SER A 439 -26.91 -27.22 -21.10
N ALA A 440 -27.06 -28.08 -22.11
CA ALA A 440 -28.18 -28.05 -23.04
C ALA A 440 -28.98 -29.34 -22.82
N SER A 441 -30.22 -29.23 -22.35
CA SER A 441 -30.99 -30.37 -21.88
C SER A 441 -32.41 -30.31 -22.39
N GLY A 442 -32.70 -31.07 -23.44
CA GLY A 442 -33.92 -30.89 -24.20
C GLY A 442 -33.90 -29.56 -24.94
N ASP A 443 -34.45 -29.54 -26.15
CA ASP A 443 -34.74 -28.26 -26.79
C ASP A 443 -36.06 -27.74 -26.19
N PRO A 444 -36.11 -26.51 -25.64
CA PRO A 444 -35.17 -25.42 -25.87
C PRO A 444 -34.27 -25.02 -24.67
N HIS A 445 -34.01 -25.86 -23.66
CA HIS A 445 -33.43 -25.37 -22.39
C HIS A 445 -31.90 -25.36 -22.34
N TYR A 446 -31.33 -24.17 -22.18
CA TYR A 446 -29.89 -23.95 -22.01
C TYR A 446 -29.57 -23.29 -20.67
N LYS A 447 -28.41 -23.66 -20.12
CA LYS A 447 -27.78 -23.01 -18.96
C LYS A 447 -26.34 -22.65 -19.33
N SER A 448 -25.99 -21.37 -19.26
CA SER A 448 -24.62 -20.91 -19.49
C SER A 448 -23.67 -21.33 -18.36
N PHE A 449 -22.36 -21.21 -18.58
CA PHE A 449 -21.32 -21.46 -17.56
C PHE A 449 -21.50 -20.60 -16.30
N ASP A 450 -22.03 -19.37 -16.46
CA ASP A 450 -22.34 -18.43 -15.36
C ASP A 450 -23.74 -18.64 -14.76
N GLY A 451 -24.46 -19.67 -15.20
CA GLY A 451 -25.75 -20.07 -14.64
C GLY A 451 -26.98 -19.36 -15.19
N THR A 452 -26.86 -18.58 -16.27
CA THR A 452 -28.02 -17.97 -16.93
C THR A 452 -28.84 -19.01 -17.68
N TYR A 453 -30.15 -19.04 -17.43
CA TYR A 453 -31.10 -19.90 -18.13
C TYR A 453 -31.73 -19.17 -19.30
N PHE A 454 -31.81 -19.83 -20.45
CA PHE A 454 -32.50 -19.28 -21.63
C PHE A 454 -33.06 -20.39 -22.51
N ASP A 455 -34.09 -20.03 -23.26
CA ASP A 455 -34.72 -20.90 -24.25
C ASP A 455 -34.36 -20.46 -25.67
N PHE A 456 -33.90 -21.39 -26.50
CA PHE A 456 -33.60 -21.14 -27.90
C PHE A 456 -34.10 -22.28 -28.80
N GLN A 457 -34.80 -21.93 -29.89
CA GLN A 457 -35.22 -22.87 -30.91
C GLN A 457 -34.56 -22.57 -32.25
N GLY A 458 -33.89 -23.56 -32.82
CA GLY A 458 -33.22 -23.43 -34.10
C GLY A 458 -32.86 -24.78 -34.68
N SER A 459 -33.09 -24.97 -35.98
CA SER A 459 -32.88 -26.24 -36.71
C SER A 459 -31.55 -26.29 -37.47
N CYS A 460 -30.47 -25.80 -36.85
CA CYS A 460 -29.14 -25.73 -37.46
C CYS A 460 -28.09 -26.37 -36.55
N ARG A 461 -26.83 -26.33 -36.99
CA ARG A 461 -25.66 -26.65 -36.17
C ARG A 461 -25.20 -25.38 -35.46
N TYR A 462 -25.08 -25.45 -34.14
CA TYR A 462 -24.67 -24.35 -33.28
C TYR A 462 -23.44 -24.73 -32.48
N VAL A 463 -22.55 -23.75 -32.27
CA VAL A 463 -21.40 -23.89 -31.38
C VAL A 463 -21.88 -23.69 -29.95
N LEU A 464 -21.76 -24.71 -29.09
CA LEU A 464 -22.10 -24.62 -27.67
C LEU A 464 -20.96 -24.05 -26.84
N ALA A 465 -19.72 -24.44 -27.14
CA ALA A 465 -18.54 -23.95 -26.45
C ALA A 465 -17.32 -23.99 -27.37
N THR A 466 -16.55 -22.91 -27.39
CA THR A 466 -15.25 -22.81 -28.07
C THR A 466 -14.38 -21.80 -27.36
N VAL A 467 -13.06 -21.90 -27.53
CA VAL A 467 -12.14 -20.86 -27.10
C VAL A 467 -12.28 -19.65 -28.04
N CYS A 468 -12.51 -18.46 -27.49
CA CYS A 468 -12.59 -17.20 -28.23
C CYS A 468 -11.24 -16.47 -28.18
N ASN A 469 -10.78 -15.93 -29.32
CA ASN A 469 -9.46 -15.31 -29.55
C ASN A 469 -8.26 -16.27 -29.40
N ASP A 470 -7.14 -15.92 -30.06
CA ASP A 470 -5.82 -16.54 -29.87
C ASP A 470 -5.28 -16.24 -28.47
N THR A 471 -5.88 -16.88 -27.46
CA THR A 471 -5.35 -16.90 -26.11
C THR A 471 -4.11 -17.78 -26.12
N ILE A 472 -2.94 -17.13 -26.13
CA ILE A 472 -1.63 -17.79 -26.19
C ILE A 472 -1.55 -18.84 -25.07
N GLY A 473 -1.42 -20.12 -25.46
CA GLY A 473 -1.12 -21.22 -24.54
C GLY A 473 -2.29 -22.14 -24.16
N LEU A 474 -3.53 -21.88 -24.59
CA LEU A 474 -4.65 -22.79 -24.33
C LEU A 474 -4.88 -23.79 -25.49
N PRO A 475 -5.10 -25.09 -25.21
CA PRO A 475 -5.44 -26.05 -26.25
C PRO A 475 -6.83 -25.75 -26.85
N HIS A 476 -6.92 -25.73 -28.17
CA HIS A 476 -8.17 -25.48 -28.88
C HIS A 476 -9.16 -26.64 -28.70
N PHE A 477 -10.41 -26.32 -28.35
CA PHE A 477 -11.54 -27.23 -28.44
C PHE A 477 -12.78 -26.53 -28.97
N GLN A 478 -13.69 -27.30 -29.56
CA GLN A 478 -15.00 -26.84 -30.01
C GLN A 478 -16.04 -27.94 -29.81
N VAL A 479 -17.17 -27.57 -29.22
CA VAL A 479 -18.33 -28.43 -29.06
C VAL A 479 -19.50 -27.86 -29.85
N ASP A 480 -20.05 -28.63 -30.77
CA ASP A 480 -21.23 -28.26 -31.55
C ASP A 480 -22.40 -29.19 -31.28
N ALA A 481 -23.61 -28.65 -31.36
CA ALA A 481 -24.85 -29.41 -31.36
C ALA A 481 -25.58 -29.19 -32.68
N ARG A 482 -25.99 -30.28 -33.35
CA ARG A 482 -26.93 -30.20 -34.49
C ARG A 482 -28.34 -30.40 -33.97
N ASN A 483 -29.18 -29.43 -34.26
CA ASN A 483 -30.58 -29.45 -33.93
C ASN A 483 -31.43 -29.62 -35.20
N GLU A 484 -32.50 -30.42 -35.12
CA GLU A 484 -33.43 -30.64 -36.24
C GLU A 484 -34.88 -30.39 -35.81
N ALA A 485 -35.73 -29.97 -36.74
CA ALA A 485 -37.15 -29.77 -36.47
C ALA A 485 -37.83 -31.11 -36.15
N TRP A 486 -38.58 -31.17 -35.05
CA TRP A 486 -39.27 -32.39 -34.66
C TRP A 486 -40.64 -32.48 -35.33
N ASN A 487 -40.83 -33.42 -36.27
CA ASN A 487 -42.15 -33.88 -36.72
C ASN A 487 -43.24 -32.80 -36.96
N GLY A 488 -42.88 -31.66 -37.59
CA GLY A 488 -43.84 -30.61 -37.95
C GLY A 488 -44.39 -29.76 -36.80
N VAL A 489 -43.86 -29.90 -35.58
CA VAL A 489 -44.12 -28.97 -34.47
C VAL A 489 -43.03 -27.89 -34.43
N PRO A 490 -43.32 -26.68 -33.93
CA PRO A 490 -42.34 -25.61 -33.77
C PRO A 490 -41.48 -25.88 -32.53
N VAL A 491 -40.72 -26.98 -32.57
CA VAL A 491 -39.63 -27.29 -31.65
C VAL A 491 -38.52 -27.94 -32.46
N SER A 492 -37.29 -27.65 -32.11
CA SER A 492 -36.13 -28.42 -32.58
C SER A 492 -35.82 -29.53 -31.56
N ILE A 493 -34.92 -30.45 -31.86
CA ILE A 493 -34.29 -31.33 -30.89
C ILE A 493 -32.82 -31.50 -31.25
N THR A 494 -31.95 -31.68 -30.24
CA THR A 494 -30.55 -32.04 -30.50
C THR A 494 -30.47 -33.49 -30.96
N VAL A 495 -29.94 -33.69 -32.16
CA VAL A 495 -29.83 -35.01 -32.79
C VAL A 495 -28.40 -35.53 -32.81
N GLU A 496 -27.41 -34.66 -32.84
CA GLU A 496 -25.98 -35.02 -32.90
C GLU A 496 -25.13 -34.01 -32.13
N ILE A 497 -24.04 -34.50 -31.53
CA ILE A 497 -23.04 -33.70 -30.84
C ILE A 497 -21.70 -33.94 -31.54
N PHE A 498 -20.94 -32.87 -31.77
CA PHE A 498 -19.60 -32.93 -32.33
C PHE A 498 -18.63 -32.34 -31.34
N VAL A 499 -17.57 -33.08 -30.99
CA VAL A 499 -16.53 -32.61 -30.08
C VAL A 499 -15.19 -32.65 -30.83
N ASN A 500 -14.60 -31.48 -31.04
CA ASN A 500 -13.26 -31.35 -31.58
C ASN A 500 -12.31 -30.94 -30.46
N VAL A 501 -11.31 -31.76 -30.16
CA VAL A 501 -10.24 -31.43 -29.20
C VAL A 501 -8.91 -31.56 -29.91
N SER A 502 -8.15 -30.46 -30.01
CA SER A 502 -6.81 -30.44 -30.60
C SER A 502 -6.73 -31.11 -31.99
N GLY A 503 -7.74 -30.90 -32.83
CA GLY A 503 -7.82 -31.44 -34.19
C GLY A 503 -8.37 -32.87 -34.28
N HIS A 504 -8.75 -33.50 -33.17
CA HIS A 504 -9.37 -34.82 -33.14
C HIS A 504 -10.88 -34.66 -32.99
N LEU A 505 -11.62 -35.12 -34.01
CA LEU A 505 -13.08 -35.08 -34.02
C LEU A 505 -13.65 -36.36 -33.41
N VAL A 506 -14.52 -36.20 -32.41
CA VAL A 506 -15.36 -37.23 -31.82
C VAL A 506 -16.81 -36.91 -32.19
N HIS A 507 -17.52 -37.91 -32.72
CA HIS A 507 -18.93 -37.86 -33.11
C HIS A 507 -19.73 -38.83 -32.27
#